data_AF-A0AAW8AN89-F1
#
_entry.id   AF-A0AAW8AN89-F1
#
_cell.length_a   1.000
_cell.length_b   1.000
_cell.length_c   1.000
_cell.angle_alpha   90.00
_cell.angle_beta   90.00
_cell.angle_gamma   90.00
#
_symmetry.space_group_name_H-M   'P 1'
#
loop_
_entity.id
_entity.type
_entity.pdbx_description
1 polymer ?
#
loop_
_entity_poly.entity_id
_entity_poly.type
_entity_poly.pdbx_seq_one_letter_code
_entity_poly.pdbx_strand_id
1 'polypeptide(L)' 'TQGRVHTSTATVLVMPEVEEFEMTIDQKDLRVDIYHASGAGGQNVNKVATAVRMVHLPTGIKVEMQEERTQQKNRDKA' A
#
# COMPACT_ATOMS: atom_id res chain seq x y z
N THR A 1 -33.58 -33.25 -36.01
CA THR A 1 -32.59 -33.41 -34.92
C THR A 1 -31.51 -34.36 -35.38
N GLN A 2 -30.61 -33.89 -36.24
CA GLN A 2 -29.46 -34.68 -36.69
C GLN A 2 -28.31 -34.36 -35.71
N GLY A 3 -27.91 -35.35 -34.92
CA GLY A 3 -26.93 -35.19 -33.84
C GLY A 3 -25.58 -34.76 -34.39
N ARG A 4 -25.20 -33.52 -34.09
CA ARG A 4 -23.87 -32.98 -34.39
C ARG A 4 -23.05 -33.01 -33.11
N VAL A 5 -21.97 -33.78 -33.12
CA VAL A 5 -21.11 -33.94 -31.95
C VAL A 5 -20.24 -32.69 -31.81
N HIS A 6 -20.30 -32.05 -30.65
CA HIS A 6 -19.47 -30.90 -30.30
C HIS A 6 -18.40 -31.34 -29.30
N THR A 7 -17.14 -31.03 -29.60
CA THR A 7 -16.02 -31.26 -28.69
C THR A 7 -15.80 -30.00 -27.86
N SER A 8 -15.92 -30.13 -26.54
CA SER A 8 -15.64 -29.05 -25.59
C SER A 8 -14.40 -29.41 -24.78
N THR A 9 -13.52 -28.45 -24.55
CA THR A 9 -12.35 -28.59 -23.68
C THR A 9 -12.49 -27.68 -22.47
N ALA A 10 -12.14 -28.19 -21.30
CA ALA A 10 -12.04 -27.42 -20.06
C ALA A 10 -10.65 -27.60 -19.47
N THR A 11 -10.07 -26.54 -18.93
CA THR A 11 -8.79 -26.59 -18.21
C THR A 11 -9.08 -26.47 -16.72
N VAL A 12 -8.52 -27.39 -15.93
CA VAL A 12 -8.60 -27.34 -14.47
C VAL A 12 -7.20 -27.01 -13.96
N LEU A 13 -7.07 -25.88 -13.29
CA LEU A 13 -5.85 -25.50 -12.58
C LEU A 13 -5.98 -25.91 -11.12
N VAL A 14 -4.96 -26.62 -10.63
CA VAL A 14 -4.81 -26.95 -9.22
C VAL A 14 -3.56 -26.23 -8.73
N MET A 15 -3.73 -25.30 -7.80
CA MET A 15 -2.64 -24.61 -7.11
C MET A 15 -2.79 -24.88 -5.62
N PRO A 16 -1.67 -25.05 -4.88
CA PRO A 16 -1.73 -25.12 -3.43
C PRO A 16 -2.25 -23.80 -2.87
N GLU A 17 -3.13 -23.86 -1.88
CA GLU A 17 -3.43 -22.69 -1.04
C GLU A 17 -2.16 -22.35 -0.27
N VAL A 18 -1.63 -21.16 -0.52
CA VAL A 18 -0.52 -20.60 0.24
C VAL A 18 -1.13 -19.90 1.44
N GLU A 19 -0.75 -20.31 2.65
CA GLU A 19 -1.12 -19.58 3.86
C GLU A 19 -0.56 -18.16 3.77
N GLU A 20 -1.39 -17.16 4.09
CA GLU A 20 -0.93 -15.78 4.21
C GLU A 20 0.12 -15.73 5.33
N PHE A 21 1.38 -15.55 4.95
CA PHE A 21 2.46 -15.39 5.90
C PHE A 21 2.36 -14.02 6.58
N GLU A 22 2.42 -14.01 7.91
CA GLU A 22 2.56 -12.78 8.69
C GLU A 22 3.92 -12.15 8.38
N MET A 23 3.93 -11.19 7.45
CA MET A 23 5.12 -10.39 7.17
C MET A 23 5.31 -9.40 8.32
N THR A 24 6.20 -9.73 9.26
CA THR A 24 6.58 -8.80 10.32
C THR A 24 7.51 -7.75 9.72
N ILE A 25 7.07 -6.50 9.68
CA ILE A 25 7.90 -5.39 9.22
C ILE A 25 8.72 -4.88 10.41
N ASP A 26 10.03 -5.06 10.35
CA ASP A 26 10.94 -4.52 11.36
C ASP A 26 11.02 -2.99 11.25
N GLN A 27 10.83 -2.29 12.38
CA GLN A 27 10.89 -0.82 12.41
C GLN A 27 12.27 -0.26 12.02
N LYS A 28 13.33 -1.07 12.07
CA LYS A 28 14.69 -0.69 11.67
C LYS A 28 14.83 -0.55 10.16
N ASP A 29 13.98 -1.25 9.40
CA ASP A 29 13.96 -1.25 7.95
C ASP A 29 12.99 -0.21 7.37
N LEU A 30 12.35 0.57 8.23
CA LEU A 30 11.48 1.68 7.85
C LEU A 30 12.20 3.01 8.02
N ARG A 31 12.37 3.72 6.91
CA ARG A 31 12.75 5.12 6.92
C ARG A 31 11.49 5.98 6.92
N VAL A 32 11.35 6.82 7.94
CA VAL A 32 10.25 7.79 8.07
C VAL A 32 10.78 9.18 7.76
N ASP A 33 10.31 9.75 6.66
CA ASP A 33 10.59 11.13 6.27
C ASP A 33 9.34 11.99 6.53
N ILE A 34 9.49 13.11 7.24
CA ILE A 34 8.40 14.06 7.54
C ILE A 34 8.63 15.33 6.71
N TYR A 35 7.60 15.77 5.98
CA TYR A 35 7.68 16.93 5.09
C TYR A 35 6.40 17.75 5.10
N HIS A 36 6.44 18.90 4.43
CA HIS A 36 5.30 19.81 4.33
C HIS A 36 4.26 19.22 3.38
N ALA A 37 3.01 19.16 3.84
CA ALA A 37 1.92 18.67 3.02
C ALA A 37 1.72 19.57 1.79
N SER A 38 1.28 18.99 0.67
CA SER A 38 0.97 19.74 -0.53
C SER A 38 -0.53 19.99 -0.63
N GLY A 39 -0.96 21.22 -0.93
CA GLY A 39 -2.38 21.52 -1.22
C GLY A 39 -2.88 22.85 -0.71
N ALA A 40 -4.19 23.10 -0.90
CA ALA A 40 -4.86 24.31 -0.43
C ALA A 40 -5.08 24.26 1.08
N GLY A 41 -4.18 24.85 1.87
CA GLY A 41 -4.34 24.92 3.33
C GLY A 41 -3.68 26.12 4.02
N GLY A 42 -3.35 27.15 3.25
CA GLY A 42 -2.90 28.45 3.78
C GLY A 42 -1.66 28.34 4.67
N GLN A 43 -1.62 29.13 5.75
CA GLN A 43 -0.46 29.19 6.66
C GLN A 43 -0.18 27.86 7.38
N ASN A 44 -1.20 27.05 7.63
CA ASN A 44 -1.06 25.81 8.39
C ASN A 44 -0.28 24.76 7.59
N VAL A 45 -0.66 24.56 6.33
CA VAL A 45 0.02 23.61 5.42
C VAL A 45 1.45 24.05 5.06
N ASN A 46 1.68 25.37 4.98
CA ASN A 46 3.01 25.89 4.64
C ASN A 46 4.01 25.89 5.82
N LYS A 47 3.54 25.88 7.07
CA LYS A 47 4.40 26.02 8.26
C LYS A 47 4.55 24.71 9.04
N VAL A 48 3.57 23.82 8.98
CA VAL A 48 3.57 22.58 9.77
C VAL A 48 3.85 21.40 8.85
N ALA A 49 4.94 20.68 9.11
CA ALA A 49 5.28 19.45 8.41
C ALA A 49 4.41 18.29 8.91
N THR A 50 3.22 18.12 8.32
CA THR A 50 2.24 17.10 8.71
C THR A 50 2.26 15.86 7.81
N ALA A 51 2.87 15.93 6.62
CA ALA A 51 2.92 14.81 5.70
C ALA A 51 4.03 13.82 6.09
N VAL A 52 3.71 12.53 6.04
CA VAL A 52 4.62 11.45 6.41
C VAL A 52 4.83 10.56 5.20
N ARG A 53 6.09 10.26 4.88
CA ARG A 53 6.47 9.23 3.92
C ARG A 53 7.24 8.14 4.64
N MET A 54 6.81 6.90 4.45
CA MET A 54 7.53 5.73 4.93
C MET A 54 8.07 4.94 3.76
N VAL A 55 9.34 4.54 3.87
CA VAL A 55 10.03 3.74 2.87
C VAL A 55 10.56 2.49 3.55
N HIS A 56 10.17 1.33 3.04
CA HIS A 56 10.75 0.07 3.43
C HIS A 56 12.05 -0.13 2.65
N LEU A 57 13.21 -0.03 3.33
CA LEU A 57 14.53 -0.08 2.71
C LEU A 57 14.77 -1.34 1.87
N PRO A 58 14.43 -2.56 2.32
CA PRO A 58 14.80 -3.76 1.57
C PRO A 58 13.89 -4.03 0.37
N THR A 59 12.62 -3.59 0.38
CA THR A 59 11.72 -3.76 -0.79
C THR A 59 11.62 -2.52 -1.67
N GLY A 60 12.06 -1.35 -1.19
CA GLY A 60 11.94 -0.08 -1.88
C GLY A 60 10.49 0.45 -1.99
N ILE A 61 9.54 -0.19 -1.30
CA ILE A 61 8.14 0.24 -1.29
C ILE A 61 8.05 1.54 -0.50
N LYS A 62 7.38 2.53 -1.10
CA LYS A 62 7.15 3.85 -0.52
C LYS A 62 5.65 4.07 -0.34
N VAL A 63 5.26 4.54 0.83
CA VAL A 63 3.89 4.94 1.15
C VAL A 63 3.95 6.37 1.66
N GLU A 64 3.04 7.21 1.20
CA GLU A 64 2.94 8.61 1.62
C GLU A 64 1.52 8.94 2.06
N MET A 65 1.39 9.65 3.18
CA MET A 65 0.11 10.02 3.77
C MET A 65 0.11 11.47 4.25
N GLN A 66 -0.89 12.21 3.80
CA GLN A 66 -1.04 13.65 4.05
C GLN A 66 -2.49 14.08 4.31
N GLU A 67 -3.39 13.13 4.52
CA GLU A 67 -4.84 13.38 4.63
C GLU A 67 -5.21 14.10 5.94
N GLU A 68 -4.56 13.73 7.05
CA GLU A 68 -4.89 14.26 8.36
C GLU A 68 -4.08 15.52 8.70
N ARG A 69 -4.65 16.36 9.58
CA ARG A 69 -4.01 17.59 10.08
C ARG A 69 -2.89 17.35 11.09
N THR A 70 -2.65 16.11 11.50
CA THR A 70 -1.70 15.76 12.57
C THR A 70 -0.75 14.66 12.13
N GLN A 71 0.54 14.82 12.44
CA GLN A 71 1.59 13.87 12.04
C GLN A 71 1.39 12.44 12.57
N GLN A 72 0.93 12.25 13.83
CA GLN A 72 0.73 10.91 14.40
C GLN A 72 -0.27 10.10 13.59
N LYS A 73 -1.44 10.69 13.30
CA LYS A 73 -2.47 10.00 12.52
C LYS A 73 -2.00 9.65 11.11
N ASN A 74 -1.20 10.50 10.49
CA ASN A 74 -0.62 10.20 9.17
C ASN A 74 0.45 9.11 9.26
N ARG A 75 1.19 9.01 10.36
CA ARG A 75 2.17 7.93 10.60
C ARG A 75 1.50 6.59 10.90
N ASP A 76 0.38 6.58 11.60
CA ASP A 76 -0.36 5.35 11.94
C ASP A 76 -1.14 4.79 10.73
N LYS A 77 -1.50 5.66 9.78
CA LYS A 77 -2.19 5.30 8.53
C LYS A 77 -1.23 4.95 7.37
N ALA A 78 -0.01 5.48 7.38
CA ALA A 78 1.02 5.23 6.38
C ALA A 78 1.69 3.87 6.59
#